data_AF-A0A662KA38-F1
#
_entry.id   AF-A0A662KA38-F1
#
_cell.length_a   1.000
_cell.length_b   1.000
_cell.length_c   1.000
_cell.angle_alpha   90.00
_cell.angle_beta   90.00
_cell.angle_gamma   90.00
#
_symmetry.space_group_name_H-M   'P 1'
#
loop_
_entity.id
_entity.type
_entity.pdbx_description
1 polymer ?
#
loop_
_entity_poly.entity_id
_entity_poly.type
_entity_poly.pdbx_seq_one_letter_code
_entity_poly.pdbx_strand_id
1 'polypeptide(L)'
;MSYEEVRREIEEKLRRRLKEELERRGLHDDEACAWLRDEEALKKVRKAFGYATTLGVEVGFPLCGRDRKPGDFVYGEEAEIIIEERKCPAGVPMTGFFHVHPETVETNWLNEYFSTSDLFNTFLRGQKGYTECIGYIKGGKMYVKCFMLPEKEELLRSNIPRLVGRMMDLVKRGRGLLVEELARKFEYLMQKVEKGVHVCVVEVK
;
A
#
# COMPACT_ATOMS: atom_id res chain seq x y z
N MET A 1 35.78 7.89 29.99
CA MET A 1 34.74 7.29 29.14
C MET A 1 35.13 5.86 28.80
N SER A 2 34.20 4.94 28.96
CA SER A 2 34.38 3.53 28.58
C SER A 2 34.20 3.37 27.06
N TYR A 3 34.71 2.25 26.54
CA TYR A 3 34.54 1.90 25.13
C TYR A 3 33.06 1.73 24.75
N GLU A 4 32.22 1.26 25.67
CA GLU A 4 30.78 1.15 25.46
C GLU A 4 30.09 2.52 25.38
N GLU A 5 30.52 3.50 26.18
CA GLU A 5 30.00 4.86 26.13
C GLU A 5 30.32 5.52 24.77
N VAL A 6 31.55 5.37 24.28
CA VAL A 6 31.96 5.88 22.96
C VAL A 6 31.15 5.22 21.83
N ARG A 7 30.95 3.90 21.89
CA ARG A 7 30.18 3.16 20.89
C ARG A 7 28.72 3.63 20.86
N ARG A 8 28.09 3.81 22.03
CA ARG A 8 26.70 4.29 22.14
C ARG A 8 26.56 5.69 21.53
N GLU A 9 27.49 6.57 21.82
CA GLU A 9 27.48 7.95 21.33
C GLU A 9 27.64 8.03 19.80
N ILE A 10 28.46 7.14 19.22
CA ILE A 10 28.62 7.01 17.76
C ILE A 10 27.35 6.46 17.11
N GLU A 11 26.77 5.38 17.65
CA GLU A 11 25.52 4.79 17.15
C GLU A 11 24.37 5.81 17.20
N GLU A 12 24.27 6.59 18.27
CA GLU A 12 23.25 7.61 18.47
C GLU A 12 23.42 8.80 17.51
N LYS A 13 24.67 9.24 17.27
CA LYS A 13 25.00 10.24 16.24
C LYS A 13 24.66 9.77 14.83
N LEU A 14 24.95 8.52 14.50
CA LEU A 14 24.63 7.92 13.19
C LEU A 14 23.13 7.81 12.99
N ARG A 15 22.38 7.33 14.00
CA ARG A 15 20.91 7.29 13.97
C ARG A 15 20.30 8.66 13.74
N ARG A 16 20.82 9.68 14.43
CA ARG A 16 20.33 11.05 14.35
C ARG A 16 20.62 11.68 13.00
N ARG A 17 21.83 11.51 12.46
CA ARG A 17 22.18 11.94 11.09
C ARG A 17 21.31 11.27 10.05
N LEU A 18 21.10 9.95 10.15
CA LEU A 18 20.26 9.21 9.21
C LEU A 18 18.81 9.72 9.26
N LYS A 19 18.28 9.99 10.46
CA LYS A 19 16.94 10.56 10.64
C LYS A 19 16.83 11.96 10.01
N GLU A 20 17.80 12.85 10.27
CA GLU A 20 17.83 14.21 9.70
C GLU A 20 18.01 14.19 8.17
N GLU A 21 18.74 13.22 7.64
CA GLU A 21 18.95 13.05 6.20
C GLU A 21 17.70 12.49 5.49
N LEU A 22 16.99 11.56 6.12
CA LEU A 22 15.68 11.05 5.66
C LEU A 22 14.61 12.14 5.70
N GLU A 23 14.60 12.99 6.74
CA GLU A 23 13.69 14.13 6.86
C GLU A 23 13.99 15.24 5.83
N ARG A 24 15.28 15.48 5.50
CA ARG A 24 15.69 16.50 4.51
C ARG A 24 15.42 16.13 3.06
N ARG A 25 15.39 14.85 2.72
CA ARG A 25 15.35 14.41 1.32
C ARG A 25 13.98 14.51 0.65
N GLY A 26 12.91 14.89 1.33
CA GLY A 26 11.61 15.15 0.69
C GLY A 26 11.11 13.99 -0.17
N LEU A 27 11.40 12.75 0.26
CA LEU A 27 11.36 11.54 -0.56
C LEU A 27 9.95 11.02 -0.96
N HIS A 28 8.88 11.71 -0.57
CA HIS A 28 7.63 11.00 -0.32
C HIS A 28 6.66 10.85 -1.50
N ASP A 29 6.79 11.65 -2.56
CA ASP A 29 5.82 11.58 -3.66
C ASP A 29 6.26 10.58 -4.74
N ASP A 30 7.54 10.52 -5.12
CA ASP A 30 7.97 9.69 -6.26
C ASP A 30 8.52 8.30 -5.91
N GLU A 31 8.57 7.90 -4.63
CA GLU A 31 9.20 6.64 -4.20
C GLU A 31 8.48 5.39 -4.69
N ALA A 32 7.14 5.35 -4.67
CA ALA A 32 6.41 4.20 -5.22
C ALA A 32 6.59 4.13 -6.74
N CYS A 33 6.59 5.27 -7.43
CA CYS A 33 6.85 5.33 -8.86
C CYS A 33 8.28 4.90 -9.21
N ALA A 34 9.27 5.29 -8.39
CA ALA A 34 10.65 4.87 -8.56
C ALA A 34 10.81 3.36 -8.33
N TRP A 35 10.17 2.81 -7.29
CA TRP A 35 10.13 1.37 -7.04
C TRP A 35 9.50 0.60 -8.22
N LEU A 36 8.40 1.10 -8.79
CA LEU A 36 7.76 0.49 -9.96
C LEU A 36 8.61 0.58 -11.24
N ARG A 37 9.68 1.38 -11.26
CA ARG A 37 10.64 1.45 -12.37
C ARG A 37 11.84 0.51 -12.16
N ASP A 38 11.98 -0.08 -10.99
CA ASP A 38 13.05 -1.04 -10.69
C ASP A 38 12.78 -2.39 -11.37
N GLU A 39 13.80 -2.94 -12.03
CA GLU A 39 13.66 -4.16 -12.83
C GLU A 39 13.42 -5.40 -11.95
N GLU A 40 14.03 -5.47 -10.77
CA GLU A 40 13.82 -6.59 -9.84
C GLU A 40 12.42 -6.54 -9.21
N ALA A 41 11.96 -5.34 -8.85
CA ALA A 41 10.60 -5.11 -8.38
C ALA A 41 9.58 -5.56 -9.43
N LEU A 42 9.72 -5.11 -10.68
CA LEU A 42 8.83 -5.49 -11.78
C LEU A 42 8.86 -7.00 -12.06
N LYS A 43 10.03 -7.65 -12.00
CA LYS A 43 10.12 -9.12 -12.13
C LYS A 43 9.30 -9.84 -11.05
N LYS A 44 9.31 -9.34 -9.82
CA LYS A 44 8.55 -9.94 -8.72
C LYS A 44 7.05 -9.65 -8.82
N VAL A 45 6.67 -8.43 -9.22
CA VAL A 45 5.28 -8.06 -9.53
C VAL A 45 4.71 -8.97 -10.62
N ARG A 46 5.43 -9.17 -11.73
CA ARG A 46 5.00 -10.09 -12.81
C ARG A 46 4.80 -11.52 -12.31
N LYS A 47 5.71 -12.01 -11.45
CA LYS A 47 5.54 -13.33 -10.82
C LYS A 47 4.28 -13.38 -9.94
N ALA A 48 4.02 -12.32 -9.17
CA ALA A 48 2.81 -12.20 -8.34
C ALA A 48 1.54 -12.29 -9.20
N PHE A 49 1.48 -11.55 -10.31
CA PHE A 49 0.40 -11.65 -11.28
C PHE A 49 0.23 -13.08 -11.80
N GLY A 50 1.33 -13.71 -12.25
CA GLY A 50 1.28 -15.08 -12.74
C GLY A 50 0.73 -16.06 -11.71
N TYR A 51 1.11 -15.91 -10.44
CA TYR A 51 0.56 -16.73 -9.37
C TYR A 51 -0.91 -16.42 -9.12
N ALA A 52 -1.30 -15.15 -8.99
CA ALA A 52 -2.67 -14.75 -8.71
C ALA A 52 -3.64 -15.24 -9.79
N THR A 53 -3.29 -15.05 -11.07
CA THR A 53 -4.12 -15.50 -12.19
C THR A 53 -4.19 -17.02 -12.29
N THR A 54 -3.10 -17.72 -11.97
CA THR A 54 -3.06 -19.19 -12.09
C THR A 54 -3.83 -19.86 -10.95
N LEU A 55 -3.69 -19.33 -9.74
CA LEU A 55 -4.25 -19.92 -8.53
C LEU A 55 -5.67 -19.42 -8.24
N GLY A 56 -6.09 -18.30 -8.86
CA GLY A 56 -7.39 -17.69 -8.60
C GLY A 56 -7.51 -17.10 -7.19
N VAL A 57 -6.38 -16.83 -6.53
CA VAL A 57 -6.31 -16.23 -5.20
C VAL A 57 -5.44 -14.99 -5.27
N GLU A 58 -5.59 -14.09 -4.30
CA GLU A 58 -4.71 -12.95 -4.22
C GLU A 58 -3.29 -13.36 -3.84
N VAL A 59 -2.34 -12.58 -4.34
CA VAL A 59 -0.92 -12.77 -4.05
C VAL A 59 -0.29 -11.42 -3.78
N GLY A 60 0.40 -11.33 -2.64
CA GLY A 60 1.03 -10.10 -2.22
C GLY A 60 2.36 -10.31 -1.51
N PHE A 61 2.96 -9.22 -1.09
CA PHE A 61 4.16 -9.17 -0.27
C PHE A 61 4.29 -7.82 0.43
N PRO A 62 5.00 -7.75 1.56
CA PRO A 62 5.28 -6.46 2.18
C PRO A 62 6.25 -5.63 1.35
N LEU A 63 6.01 -4.33 1.31
CA LEU A 63 6.99 -3.33 0.89
C LEU A 63 7.83 -2.98 2.10
N CYS A 64 8.89 -3.73 2.31
CA CYS A 64 9.85 -3.53 3.37
C CYS A 64 10.71 -2.32 3.03
N GLY A 65 10.90 -1.37 3.91
CA GLY A 65 11.73 -0.22 3.60
C GLY A 65 13.19 -0.64 3.39
N ARG A 66 13.76 -0.51 2.20
CA ARG A 66 15.17 -0.11 2.14
C ARG A 66 15.33 1.41 2.23
N ASP A 67 14.32 2.26 2.00
CA ASP A 67 13.58 2.64 0.76
C ASP A 67 13.04 1.52 -0.20
N ARG A 68 11.99 0.80 0.22
CA ARG A 68 11.09 -0.17 -0.49
C ARG A 68 11.66 -1.35 -1.30
N LYS A 69 12.06 -2.43 -0.62
CA LYS A 69 12.26 -3.77 -1.19
C LYS A 69 11.08 -4.72 -0.92
N PRO A 70 10.74 -5.60 -1.87
CA PRO A 70 9.66 -6.56 -1.71
C PRO A 70 10.07 -7.77 -0.83
N GLY A 71 9.38 -7.99 0.28
CA GLY A 71 9.55 -9.17 1.14
C GLY A 71 8.96 -10.45 0.52
N ASP A 72 8.82 -11.53 1.29
CA ASP A 72 8.35 -12.80 0.75
C ASP A 72 6.88 -12.78 0.31
N PHE A 73 6.55 -13.65 -0.64
CA PHE A 73 5.16 -13.82 -1.10
C PHE A 73 4.26 -14.35 0.02
N VAL A 74 3.02 -13.88 -0.02
CA VAL A 74 1.88 -14.30 0.78
C VAL A 74 0.72 -14.57 -0.18
N TYR A 75 -0.05 -15.62 0.10
CA TYR A 75 -1.17 -16.09 -0.70
C TYR A 75 -2.40 -16.14 0.19
N GLY A 76 -3.56 -15.73 -0.31
CA GLY A 76 -4.82 -15.76 0.43
C GLY A 76 -5.97 -15.17 -0.39
N GLU A 77 -7.16 -15.11 0.21
CA GLU A 77 -8.31 -14.40 -0.36
C GLU A 77 -8.28 -12.93 0.09
N GLU A 78 -8.96 -12.02 -0.63
CA GLU A 78 -8.95 -10.55 -0.42
C GLU A 78 -9.05 -10.12 1.05
N ALA A 79 -9.96 -10.73 1.79
CA ALA A 79 -10.19 -10.39 3.19
C ALA A 79 -9.15 -11.00 4.17
N GLU A 80 -8.28 -11.91 3.70
CA GLU A 80 -7.44 -12.77 4.54
C GLU A 80 -5.94 -12.65 4.25
N ILE A 81 -5.51 -11.84 3.28
CA ILE A 81 -4.08 -11.55 3.10
C ILE A 81 -3.58 -10.70 4.27
N ILE A 82 -3.14 -11.38 5.32
CA ILE A 82 -2.48 -10.77 6.47
C ILE A 82 -0.98 -10.77 6.20
N ILE A 83 -0.47 -9.61 5.77
CA ILE A 83 0.96 -9.41 5.57
C ILE A 83 1.58 -8.96 6.90
N GLU A 84 2.26 -9.89 7.55
CA GLU A 84 2.96 -9.67 8.81
C GLU A 84 4.39 -9.12 8.61
N GLU A 85 4.86 -8.31 9.55
CA GLU A 85 6.22 -7.72 9.53
C GLU A 85 7.34 -8.77 9.53
N ARG A 86 7.08 -9.99 10.01
CA ARG A 86 8.06 -11.11 9.98
C ARG A 86 8.55 -11.48 8.58
N LYS A 87 7.85 -11.00 7.54
CA LYS A 87 8.22 -11.19 6.12
C LYS A 87 9.25 -10.17 5.63
N CYS A 88 9.58 -9.16 6.46
CA CYS A 88 10.69 -8.25 6.21
C CYS A 88 11.98 -8.75 6.86
N PRO A 89 13.16 -8.39 6.29
CA PRO A 89 14.43 -8.67 6.93
C PRO A 89 14.49 -8.12 8.36
N ALA A 90 15.19 -8.81 9.26
CA ALA A 90 15.31 -8.38 10.66
C ALA A 90 15.84 -6.94 10.78
N GLY A 91 15.13 -6.10 11.54
CA GLY A 91 15.48 -4.69 11.75
C GLY A 91 15.05 -3.73 10.63
N VAL A 92 14.35 -4.22 9.60
CA VAL A 92 13.79 -3.39 8.53
C VAL A 92 12.32 -3.08 8.81
N PRO A 93 11.92 -1.80 8.89
CA PRO A 93 10.51 -1.46 9.05
C PRO A 93 9.75 -1.75 7.75
N MET A 94 8.52 -2.22 7.90
CA MET A 94 7.59 -2.30 6.79
C MET A 94 7.06 -0.90 6.48
N THR A 95 6.97 -0.56 5.19
CA THR A 95 6.56 0.78 4.71
C THR A 95 5.30 0.73 3.84
N GLY A 96 4.73 -0.46 3.65
CA GLY A 96 3.57 -0.64 2.79
C GLY A 96 3.36 -2.09 2.38
N PHE A 97 2.42 -2.29 1.45
CA PHE A 97 2.07 -3.59 0.90
C PHE A 97 1.91 -3.51 -0.61
N PHE A 98 2.14 -4.66 -1.25
CA PHE A 98 1.70 -4.91 -2.60
C PHE A 98 0.85 -6.18 -2.61
N HIS A 99 -0.27 -6.17 -3.31
CA HIS A 99 -1.06 -7.36 -3.59
C HIS A 99 -1.71 -7.28 -4.98
N VAL A 100 -2.09 -8.42 -5.53
CA VAL A 100 -2.74 -8.54 -6.85
C VAL A 100 -4.12 -9.12 -6.69
N HIS A 101 -5.12 -8.43 -7.23
CA HIS A 101 -6.47 -8.95 -7.36
C HIS A 101 -6.54 -9.93 -8.55
N PRO A 102 -7.01 -11.17 -8.35
CA PRO A 102 -6.98 -12.21 -9.39
C PRO A 102 -7.99 -11.93 -10.52
N GLU A 103 -9.07 -11.21 -10.23
CA GLU A 103 -10.12 -10.89 -11.20
C GLU A 103 -9.82 -9.62 -12.02
N THR A 104 -10.43 -9.51 -13.19
CA THR A 104 -10.32 -8.32 -14.04
C THR A 104 -11.21 -7.18 -13.56
N VAL A 105 -10.82 -5.93 -13.83
CA VAL A 105 -11.61 -4.72 -13.57
C VAL A 105 -12.92 -4.73 -14.35
N GLU A 106 -12.94 -5.39 -15.52
CA GLU A 106 -14.16 -5.61 -16.29
C GLU A 106 -15.17 -6.51 -15.56
N THR A 107 -14.69 -7.46 -14.74
CA THR A 107 -15.54 -8.30 -13.88
C THR A 107 -15.96 -7.54 -12.62
N ASN A 108 -14.99 -6.92 -11.95
CA ASN A 108 -15.21 -6.18 -10.73
C ASN A 108 -14.35 -4.91 -10.73
N TRP A 109 -14.99 -3.76 -10.94
CA TRP A 109 -14.28 -2.48 -11.03
C TRP A 109 -13.54 -2.12 -9.73
N LEU A 110 -13.94 -2.69 -8.59
CA LEU A 110 -13.25 -2.49 -7.31
C LEU A 110 -11.80 -2.97 -7.36
N ASN A 111 -11.45 -3.84 -8.30
CA ASN A 111 -10.11 -4.41 -8.37
C ASN A 111 -9.02 -3.38 -8.67
N GLU A 112 -9.37 -2.18 -9.18
CA GLU A 112 -8.41 -1.08 -9.36
C GLU A 112 -8.19 -0.24 -8.09
N TYR A 113 -8.81 -0.62 -6.97
CA TYR A 113 -8.86 0.14 -5.72
C TYR A 113 -8.54 -0.73 -4.51
N PHE A 114 -8.08 -0.10 -3.42
CA PHE A 114 -7.89 -0.80 -2.16
C PHE A 114 -9.24 -1.19 -1.55
N SER A 115 -9.25 -2.26 -0.75
CA SER A 115 -10.42 -2.60 0.06
C SER A 115 -10.55 -1.62 1.25
N THR A 116 -11.74 -1.54 1.84
CA THR A 116 -11.92 -0.77 3.09
C THR A 116 -11.09 -1.30 4.26
N SER A 117 -10.75 -2.59 4.24
CA SER A 117 -9.84 -3.23 5.21
C SER A 117 -8.42 -2.68 5.07
N ASP A 118 -7.94 -2.50 3.84
CA ASP A 118 -6.60 -1.99 3.56
C ASP A 118 -6.45 -0.55 4.01
N LEU A 119 -7.47 0.28 3.76
CA LEU A 119 -7.53 1.63 4.32
C LEU A 119 -7.44 1.59 5.83
N PHE A 120 -8.25 0.78 6.49
CA PHE A 120 -8.32 0.75 7.95
C PHE A 120 -7.00 0.29 8.57
N ASN A 121 -6.38 -0.76 8.01
CA ASN A 121 -5.05 -1.21 8.39
C ASN A 121 -4.01 -0.10 8.20
N THR A 122 -4.12 0.65 7.11
CA THR A 122 -3.23 1.78 6.85
C THR A 122 -3.44 2.93 7.85
N PHE A 123 -4.70 3.30 8.12
CA PHE A 123 -5.05 4.34 9.10
C PHE A 123 -4.57 4.03 10.50
N LEU A 124 -4.75 2.78 10.95
CA LEU A 124 -4.35 2.35 12.28
C LEU A 124 -2.84 2.31 12.43
N ARG A 125 -2.13 1.91 11.39
CA ARG A 125 -0.66 1.76 11.44
C ARG A 125 0.03 3.13 11.44
N GLY A 126 -0.56 4.17 10.86
CA GLY A 126 -0.18 5.57 11.10
C GLY A 126 1.31 5.87 10.86
N GLN A 127 1.98 5.06 10.04
CA GLN A 127 3.40 5.20 9.74
C GLN A 127 3.56 6.25 8.63
N LYS A 128 4.57 7.12 8.80
CA LYS A 128 4.97 8.09 7.78
C LYS A 128 5.34 7.35 6.49
N GLY A 129 4.74 7.76 5.35
CA GLY A 129 5.07 7.21 4.04
C GLY A 129 4.54 5.81 3.76
N TYR A 130 3.43 5.42 4.41
CA TYR A 130 2.79 4.14 4.13
C TYR A 130 2.23 4.10 2.71
N THR A 131 2.48 3.01 1.98
CA THR A 131 1.98 2.84 0.59
C THR A 131 1.27 1.51 0.37
N GLU A 132 0.08 1.61 -0.17
CA GLU A 132 -0.69 0.45 -0.63
C GLU A 132 -0.59 0.36 -2.16
N CYS A 133 -0.04 -0.73 -2.69
CA CYS A 133 0.12 -0.95 -4.11
C CYS A 133 -0.71 -2.15 -4.58
N ILE A 134 -1.50 -1.95 -5.62
CA ILE A 134 -2.46 -2.95 -6.08
C ILE A 134 -2.17 -3.28 -7.52
N GLY A 135 -1.91 -4.55 -7.79
CA GLY A 135 -1.85 -5.11 -9.12
C GLY A 135 -3.25 -5.47 -9.61
N TYR A 136 -3.62 -5.01 -10.81
CA TYR A 136 -4.92 -5.32 -11.41
C TYR A 136 -4.89 -5.58 -12.92
N ILE A 137 -5.89 -6.37 -13.31
CA ILE A 137 -6.41 -6.76 -14.62
C ILE A 137 -7.20 -5.71 -15.41
N LYS A 138 -6.71 -5.01 -16.44
CA LYS A 138 -7.61 -4.13 -17.24
C LYS A 138 -7.32 -4.17 -18.73
N GLY A 139 -8.33 -4.45 -19.55
CA GLY A 139 -8.20 -4.51 -21.01
C GLY A 139 -7.17 -5.54 -21.48
N GLY A 140 -7.01 -6.64 -20.74
CA GLY A 140 -5.98 -7.67 -21.01
C GLY A 140 -4.55 -7.25 -20.66
N LYS A 141 -4.36 -6.13 -19.95
CA LYS A 141 -3.07 -5.61 -19.52
C LYS A 141 -2.96 -5.56 -18.01
N MET A 142 -1.74 -5.73 -17.51
CA MET A 142 -1.41 -5.67 -16.09
C MET A 142 -1.02 -4.26 -15.70
N TYR A 143 -1.59 -3.77 -14.61
CA TYR A 143 -1.30 -2.45 -14.06
C TYR A 143 -0.99 -2.55 -12.57
N VAL A 144 -0.13 -1.68 -12.06
CA VAL A 144 0.01 -1.44 -10.63
C VAL A 144 -0.41 -0.01 -10.33
N LYS A 145 -1.28 0.17 -9.32
CA LYS A 145 -1.64 1.47 -8.77
C LYS A 145 -1.23 1.53 -7.30
N CYS A 146 -0.39 2.51 -6.97
CA CYS A 146 0.08 2.75 -5.63
C CYS A 146 -0.55 4.02 -5.04
N PHE A 147 -1.10 3.90 -3.83
CA PHE A 147 -1.66 4.97 -3.03
C PHE A 147 -0.66 5.30 -1.91
N MET A 148 -0.01 6.45 -2.04
CA MET A 148 0.93 6.97 -1.04
C MET A 148 0.17 7.88 -0.09
N LEU A 149 0.01 7.43 1.15
CA LEU A 149 -0.72 8.16 2.16
C LEU A 149 0.20 9.17 2.86
N PRO A 150 -0.31 10.39 3.12
CA PRO A 150 0.44 11.40 3.84
C PRO A 150 0.71 10.99 5.28
N GLU A 151 1.56 11.74 5.97
CA GLU A 151 1.84 11.52 7.38
C GLU A 151 0.57 11.58 8.24
N LYS A 152 0.58 10.86 9.37
CA LYS A 152 -0.57 10.77 10.27
C LYS A 152 -1.18 12.13 10.62
N GLU A 153 -0.36 13.15 10.92
CA GLU A 153 -0.87 14.47 11.28
C GLU A 153 -1.58 15.18 10.12
N GLU A 154 -1.03 15.09 8.91
CA GLU A 154 -1.64 15.64 7.70
C GLU A 154 -2.90 14.86 7.31
N LEU A 155 -2.83 13.53 7.36
CA LEU A 155 -3.94 12.62 7.11
C LEU A 155 -5.12 12.90 8.04
N LEU A 156 -4.86 13.09 9.34
CA LEU A 156 -5.89 13.41 10.34
C LEU A 156 -6.51 14.80 10.15
N ARG A 157 -5.80 15.74 9.51
CA ARG A 157 -6.31 17.07 9.15
C ARG A 157 -7.05 17.07 7.81
N SER A 158 -6.89 16.03 7.00
CA SER A 158 -7.55 15.87 5.71
C SER A 158 -9.03 15.43 5.85
N ASN A 159 -9.77 15.42 4.75
CA ASN A 159 -11.13 14.87 4.70
C ASN A 159 -11.16 13.33 4.54
N ILE A 160 -10.00 12.67 4.39
CA ILE A 160 -9.89 11.24 4.10
C ILE A 160 -10.49 10.37 5.22
N PRO A 161 -10.19 10.58 6.53
CA PRO A 161 -10.83 9.80 7.59
C PRO A 161 -12.37 9.84 7.53
N ARG A 162 -12.94 11.01 7.22
CA ARG A 162 -14.40 11.19 7.09
C ARG A 162 -14.96 10.43 5.88
N LEU A 163 -14.26 10.43 4.76
CA LEU A 163 -14.65 9.67 3.56
C LEU A 163 -14.63 8.16 3.85
N VAL A 164 -13.62 7.69 4.58
CA VAL A 164 -13.48 6.27 4.95
C VAL A 164 -14.55 5.83 5.93
N GLY A 165 -14.88 6.67 6.93
CA GLY A 165 -16.02 6.43 7.81
C GLY A 165 -17.34 6.28 7.02
N ARG A 166 -17.55 7.10 5.98
CA ARG A 166 -18.72 6.98 5.10
C ARG A 166 -18.71 5.69 4.28
N MET A 167 -17.56 5.23 3.80
CA MET A 167 -17.45 3.96 3.09
C MET A 167 -17.77 2.78 4.02
N MET A 168 -17.23 2.77 5.24
CA MET A 168 -17.57 1.75 6.24
C MET A 168 -19.06 1.77 6.61
N ASP A 169 -19.66 2.95 6.75
CA ASP A 169 -21.09 3.09 7.00
C ASP A 169 -21.93 2.56 5.84
N LEU A 170 -21.52 2.78 4.58
CA LEU A 170 -22.17 2.23 3.41
C LEU A 170 -22.12 0.70 3.41
N VAL A 171 -20.96 0.10 3.70
CA VAL A 171 -20.81 -1.37 3.79
C VAL A 171 -21.70 -1.92 4.91
N LYS A 172 -21.69 -1.29 6.10
CA LYS A 172 -22.52 -1.72 7.25
C LYS A 172 -24.02 -1.58 6.99
N ARG A 173 -24.45 -0.49 6.35
CA ARG A 173 -25.86 -0.18 6.05
C ARG A 173 -26.33 -0.75 4.71
N GLY A 174 -25.50 -1.50 3.99
CA GLY A 174 -25.82 -2.09 2.69
C GLY A 174 -27.07 -2.99 2.68
N ARG A 175 -27.64 -3.31 3.86
CA ARG A 175 -28.99 -3.87 3.97
C ARG A 175 -30.03 -2.83 3.53
N GLY A 176 -30.42 -2.85 2.26
CA GLY A 176 -31.55 -2.08 1.73
C GLY A 176 -31.25 -1.12 0.57
N LEU A 177 -30.01 -1.06 0.09
CA LEU A 177 -29.68 -0.37 -1.16
C LEU A 177 -29.64 -1.37 -2.33
N LEU A 178 -30.06 -0.93 -3.52
CA LEU A 178 -29.76 -1.68 -4.74
C LEU A 178 -28.23 -1.76 -4.90
N VAL A 179 -27.73 -2.95 -5.26
CA VAL A 179 -26.29 -3.24 -5.39
C VAL A 179 -25.57 -2.19 -6.26
N GLU A 180 -26.21 -1.76 -7.35
CA GLU A 180 -25.68 -0.73 -8.25
C GLU A 180 -25.59 0.66 -7.60
N GLU A 181 -26.56 1.04 -6.77
CA GLU A 181 -26.55 2.33 -6.07
C GLU A 181 -25.47 2.35 -4.98
N LEU A 182 -25.28 1.22 -4.28
CA LEU A 182 -24.20 1.03 -3.33
C LEU A 182 -22.83 1.13 -4.03
N ALA A 183 -22.66 0.45 -5.17
CA ALA A 183 -21.44 0.47 -5.97
C ALA A 183 -21.08 1.90 -6.43
N ARG A 184 -22.03 2.65 -7.01
CA ARG A 184 -21.79 4.04 -7.45
C ARG A 184 -21.40 4.98 -6.30
N LYS A 185 -22.06 4.86 -5.15
CA LYS A 185 -21.72 5.68 -3.97
C LYS A 185 -20.33 5.33 -3.43
N PHE A 186 -19.98 4.05 -3.45
CA PHE A 186 -18.67 3.59 -3.05
C PHE A 186 -17.59 4.11 -3.99
N GLU A 187 -17.78 3.97 -5.31
CA GLU A 187 -16.89 4.50 -6.35
C GLU A 187 -16.64 6.00 -6.17
N TYR A 188 -17.71 6.77 -5.97
CA TYR A 188 -17.60 8.20 -5.76
C TYR A 188 -16.75 8.56 -4.54
N LEU A 189 -16.88 7.83 -3.43
CA LEU A 189 -16.07 8.06 -2.23
C LEU A 189 -14.62 7.67 -2.44
N MET A 190 -14.37 6.55 -3.12
CA MET A 190 -13.03 6.07 -3.47
C MET A 190 -12.28 7.08 -4.34
N GLN A 191 -12.91 7.61 -5.38
CA GLN A 191 -12.33 8.66 -6.23
C GLN A 191 -12.01 9.94 -5.45
N LYS A 192 -12.77 10.24 -4.38
CA LYS A 192 -12.49 11.40 -3.51
C LYS A 192 -11.30 11.14 -2.58
N VAL A 193 -11.14 9.90 -2.09
CA VAL A 193 -9.95 9.51 -1.34
C VAL A 193 -8.72 9.55 -2.23
N GLU A 194 -8.82 9.00 -3.45
CA GLU A 194 -7.74 9.01 -4.44
C GLU A 194 -7.24 10.43 -4.74
N LYS A 195 -8.14 11.41 -4.87
CA LYS A 195 -7.77 12.82 -5.07
C LYS A 195 -7.08 13.47 -3.86
N GLY A 196 -7.21 12.87 -2.68
CA GLY A 196 -6.61 13.36 -1.44
C GLY A 196 -5.25 12.74 -1.11
N VAL A 197 -4.80 11.76 -1.89
CA VAL A 197 -3.54 11.05 -1.68
C VAL A 197 -2.67 11.16 -2.93
N HIS A 198 -1.38 10.90 -2.80
CA HIS A 198 -0.52 10.82 -3.96
C HIS A 198 -0.66 9.44 -4.62
N VAL A 199 -0.81 9.42 -5.95
CA VAL A 199 -1.17 8.21 -6.70
C VAL A 199 -0.22 8.01 -7.86
N CYS A 200 0.34 6.81 -7.96
CA CYS A 200 1.17 6.37 -9.07
C CYS A 200 0.51 5.21 -9.80
N VAL A 201 0.44 5.25 -11.13
CA VAL A 201 -0.05 4.12 -11.95
C VAL A 201 1.01 3.75 -12.99
N VAL A 202 1.34 2.47 -13.07
CA VAL A 202 2.32 1.94 -14.03
C VAL A 202 1.75 0.72 -14.74
N GLU A 203 1.87 0.69 -16.07
CA GLU A 203 1.60 -0.51 -16.88
C GLU A 203 2.78 -1.47 -16.76
N VAL A 204 2.51 -2.72 -16.35
CA VAL A 204 3.51 -3.79 -16.27
C VAL A 204 3.61 -4.44 -17.64
N LYS A 205 4.66 -4.09 -18.38
CA LYS A 205 5.01 -4.73 -19.66
C LYS A 205 5.53 -6.13 -19.48
#